data_AF-A0A4Y2QX64-F1
#
_entry.id   AF-A0A4Y2QX64-F1
#
_cell.length_a   1.000
_cell.length_b   1.000
_cell.length_c   1.000
_cell.angle_alpha   90.00
_cell.angle_beta   90.00
_cell.angle_gamma   90.00
#
_symmetry.space_group_name_H-M   'P 1'
#
loop_
_entity.id
_entity.type
_entity.pdbx_description
1 polymer ?
#
loop_
_entity_poly.entity_id
_entity_poly.type
_entity_poly.pdbx_seq_one_letter_code
_entity_poly.pdbx_strand_id
1 'polypeptide(L)'
;MQHLRISDKSSVQRIGTEKRKERAVNIKIDFQNEVPDVVTLHWDDKLLPAFSARKSKEERLPIVISYGLKKQLIAVPRLDNSTGKEQAQAVWKVILD
;
A
#
# COMPACT_ATOMS: atom_id res chain seq x y z
N MET A 1 3.14 9.17 42.22
CA MET A 1 1.91 8.61 41.60
C MET A 1 1.98 8.85 40.10
N GLN A 2 1.97 7.80 39.30
CA GLN A 2 1.87 7.94 37.84
C GLN A 2 0.38 8.17 37.52
N HIS A 3 0.03 9.35 37.01
CA HIS A 3 -1.35 9.65 36.63
C HIS A 3 -1.73 8.80 35.41
N LEU A 4 -2.63 7.84 35.64
CA LEU A 4 -3.32 7.09 34.60
C LEU A 4 -4.21 8.08 33.82
N ARG A 5 -3.76 8.51 32.64
CA ARG A 5 -4.58 9.32 31.73
C ARG A 5 -5.66 8.41 31.15
N ILE A 6 -6.91 8.66 31.53
CA ILE A 6 -8.07 8.10 30.84
C ILE A 6 -8.02 8.64 29.42
N SER A 7 -7.70 7.77 28.47
CA SER A 7 -7.54 8.13 27.07
C SER A 7 -8.91 8.17 26.40
N ASP A 8 -9.36 9.37 26.02
CA ASP A 8 -10.53 9.58 25.17
C ASP A 8 -10.35 8.85 23.83
N LYS A 9 -11.42 8.31 23.24
CA LYS A 9 -11.37 7.57 21.97
C LYS A 9 -10.72 8.37 20.85
N SER A 10 -10.94 9.69 20.80
CA SER A 10 -10.31 10.59 19.83
C SER A 10 -8.79 10.68 20.03
N SER A 11 -8.32 10.66 21.27
CA SER A 11 -6.90 10.69 21.61
C SER A 11 -6.19 9.40 21.17
N VAL A 12 -6.80 8.24 21.40
CA VAL A 12 -6.28 6.93 20.95
C VAL A 12 -6.25 6.85 19.43
N GLN A 13 -7.31 7.31 18.76
CA GLN A 13 -7.35 7.36 17.30
C GLN A 13 -6.25 8.27 16.74
N ARG A 14 -6.09 9.47 17.27
CA ARG A 14 -5.06 10.41 16.82
C ARG A 14 -3.65 9.83 16.98
N ILE A 15 -3.33 9.31 18.17
CA ILE A 15 -2.04 8.66 18.45
C ILE A 15 -1.80 7.48 17.50
N GLY A 16 -2.82 6.64 17.29
CA GLY A 16 -2.71 5.52 16.36
C GLY A 16 -2.49 5.97 14.91
N THR A 17 -3.09 7.08 14.49
CA THR A 17 -2.92 7.62 13.14
C THR A 17 -1.52 8.20 12.96
N GLU A 18 -1.02 8.95 13.94
CA GLU A 18 0.35 9.49 13.96
C GLU A 18 1.39 8.37 13.93
N LYS A 19 1.24 7.35 14.78
CA LYS A 19 2.15 6.18 14.80
C LYS A 19 2.16 5.40 13.48
N ARG A 20 1.02 5.27 12.81
CA ARG A 20 0.95 4.64 11.48
C ARG A 20 1.64 5.49 10.41
N LYS A 21 1.50 6.81 10.44
CA LYS A 21 2.20 7.72 9.53
C LYS A 21 3.71 7.63 9.73
N GLU A 22 4.18 7.71 10.97
CA GLU A 22 5.59 7.55 11.35
C GLU A 22 6.15 6.22 10.82
N ARG A 23 5.44 5.11 11.09
CA ARG A 23 5.84 3.79 10.61
C ARG A 23 5.88 3.69 9.07
N ALA A 24 4.91 4.28 8.38
CA ALA A 24 4.88 4.29 6.92
C ALA A 24 6.08 5.04 6.31
N VAL A 25 6.46 6.18 6.91
CA VAL A 25 7.64 6.94 6.51
C VAL A 25 8.92 6.14 6.74
N ASN A 26 9.09 5.52 7.91
CA ASN A 26 10.27 4.72 8.20
C ASN A 26 10.40 3.53 7.25
N ILE A 27 9.31 2.80 6.99
CA ILE A 27 9.29 1.69 6.02
C ILE A 27 9.69 2.18 4.61
N LYS A 28 9.24 3.38 4.21
CA LYS A 28 9.59 3.96 2.92
C LYS A 28 11.10 4.26 2.83
N ILE A 29 11.66 4.88 3.86
CA ILE A 29 13.08 5.24 3.93
C ILE A 29 13.97 3.98 3.95
N ASP A 30 13.65 3.02 4.81
CA ASP A 30 14.39 1.75 4.94
C ASP A 30 14.41 0.97 3.63
N PHE A 31 13.34 1.08 2.85
CA PHE A 31 13.29 0.48 1.53
C PHE A 31 14.16 1.24 0.53
N GLN A 32 14.00 2.57 0.43
CA GLN A 32 14.70 3.44 -0.53
C GLN A 32 16.23 3.40 -0.40
N ASN A 33 16.75 3.30 0.82
CA ASN A 33 18.19 3.23 1.08
C ASN A 33 18.85 1.93 0.59
N GLU A 34 18.06 0.89 0.32
CA GLU A 34 18.56 -0.43 -0.05
C GLU A 34 17.96 -0.94 -1.38
N VAL A 35 17.31 -0.08 -2.18
CA VAL A 35 16.75 -0.53 -3.47
C VAL A 35 17.90 -0.78 -4.44
N PRO A 36 18.05 -2.03 -4.94
CA PRO A 36 19.03 -2.32 -5.98
C PRO A 36 18.62 -1.71 -7.31
N ASP A 37 19.58 -1.54 -8.22
CA ASP A 37 19.35 -1.04 -9.58
C ASP A 37 18.32 -1.86 -10.38
N VAL A 38 18.11 -3.12 -9.99
CA VAL A 38 17.13 -4.04 -10.59
C VAL A 38 16.27 -4.68 -9.51
N VAL A 39 14.95 -4.53 -9.65
CA VAL A 39 13.94 -5.16 -8.78
C VAL A 39 13.00 -6.05 -9.59
N THR A 40 12.43 -7.09 -8.97
CA THR A 40 11.36 -7.89 -9.59
C THR A 40 10.01 -7.27 -9.27
N LEU A 41 9.21 -7.03 -10.30
CA LEU A 41 7.85 -6.51 -10.18
C LEU A 41 6.82 -7.65 -10.25
N HIS A 42 5.95 -7.72 -9.26
CA HIS A 42 4.84 -8.66 -9.14
C HIS A 42 3.51 -7.89 -9.25
N TRP A 43 2.71 -8.24 -10.24
CA TRP A 43 1.41 -7.60 -10.51
C TRP A 43 0.32 -8.62 -10.88
N ASP A 44 0.68 -9.90 -11.07
CA ASP A 44 -0.26 -11.00 -11.37
C ASP A 44 -0.92 -11.59 -10.11
N ASP A 45 -0.73 -10.92 -8.96
CA ASP A 45 -1.40 -11.32 -7.73
C ASP A 45 -2.92 -11.10 -7.84
N LYS A 46 -3.66 -11.85 -7.01
CA LYS A 46 -5.12 -11.84 -7.02
C LYS A 46 -5.68 -10.42 -6.86
N LEU A 47 -6.51 -10.00 -7.82
CA LEU A 47 -7.23 -8.73 -7.76
C LEU A 47 -8.00 -8.59 -6.44
N LEU A 48 -7.87 -7.42 -5.83
CA LEU A 48 -8.53 -7.10 -4.58
C LEU A 48 -9.92 -6.51 -4.87
N PRO A 49 -11.00 -7.11 -4.35
CA PRO A 49 -12.31 -6.49 -4.44
C PRO A 49 -12.35 -5.24 -3.55
N ALA A 50 -13.02 -4.19 -4.02
CA ALA A 50 -13.25 -3.00 -3.22
C ALA A 50 -14.07 -3.35 -1.95
N PHE A 51 -13.66 -2.77 -0.82
CA PHE A 51 -14.24 -3.03 0.50
C PHE A 51 -15.65 -2.44 0.69
N SER A 52 -16.25 -1.82 -0.33
CA SER A 52 -17.52 -1.10 -0.16
C SER A 52 -18.74 -2.01 -0.33
N ALA A 53 -19.65 -1.97 0.65
CA ALA A 53 -20.88 -2.76 0.67
C ALA A 53 -21.94 -2.31 -0.37
N ARG A 54 -21.65 -1.33 -1.24
CA ARG A 54 -22.62 -0.76 -2.19
C ARG A 54 -22.07 -0.76 -3.62
N LYS A 55 -22.34 -1.87 -4.31
CA LYS A 55 -22.60 -2.00 -5.77
C LYS A 55 -21.55 -1.61 -6.81
N SER A 56 -20.30 -1.26 -6.48
CA SER A 56 -19.24 -1.26 -7.50
C SER A 56 -18.42 -2.55 -7.41
N LYS A 57 -18.36 -3.29 -8.51
CA LYS A 57 -17.38 -4.37 -8.72
C LYS A 57 -16.03 -3.70 -9.05
N GLU A 58 -15.55 -2.90 -8.10
CA GLU A 58 -14.34 -2.12 -8.26
C GLU A 58 -13.17 -3.04 -7.89
N GLU A 59 -12.38 -3.38 -8.89
CA GLU A 59 -11.21 -4.25 -8.75
C GLU A 59 -9.98 -3.38 -8.57
N ARG A 60 -9.05 -3.85 -7.74
CA ARG A 60 -7.79 -3.15 -7.47
C ARG A 60 -6.63 -4.09 -7.71
N LEU A 61 -5.59 -3.57 -8.36
CA LEU A 61 -4.39 -4.32 -8.68
C LEU A 61 -3.31 -4.03 -7.63
N PRO A 62 -2.94 -4.98 -6.75
CA PRO A 62 -1.76 -4.80 -5.92
C PRO A 62 -0.50 -4.90 -6.80
N ILE A 63 0.34 -3.86 -6.74
CA ILE A 63 1.63 -3.85 -7.42
C ILE A 63 2.72 -3.91 -6.35
N VAL A 64 3.49 -5.00 -6.38
CA VAL A 64 4.51 -5.31 -5.38
C VAL A 64 5.86 -5.40 -6.07
N ILE A 65 6.89 -4.82 -5.46
CA ILE A 65 8.27 -5.06 -5.87
C ILE A 65 8.98 -5.92 -4.83
N SER A 66 9.87 -6.78 -5.30
CA SER A 66 10.72 -7.59 -4.44
C SER A 66 12.18 -7.50 -4.85
N TYR A 67 13.06 -7.51 -3.86
CA TYR A 67 14.48 -7.71 -4.03
C TYR A 67 15.06 -8.45 -2.84
N GLY A 68 15.95 -9.41 -3.08
CA GLY A 68 16.44 -10.31 -2.04
C GLY A 68 15.28 -10.97 -1.26
N LEU A 69 15.27 -10.80 0.07
CA LEU A 69 14.22 -11.28 0.96
C LEU A 69 13.14 -10.22 1.28
N LYS A 70 13.23 -9.03 0.67
CA LYS A 70 12.30 -7.92 0.92
C LYS A 70 11.21 -7.88 -0.15
N LYS A 71 9.99 -7.55 0.29
CA LYS A 71 8.82 -7.28 -0.57
C LYS A 71 8.16 -6.00 -0.11
N GLN A 72 7.76 -5.14 -1.04
CA GLN A 72 7.04 -3.91 -0.74
C GLN A 72 5.90 -3.68 -1.73
N LEU A 73 4.73 -3.36 -1.20
CA LEU A 73 3.60 -2.87 -1.98
C LEU A 73 3.84 -1.40 -2.34
N ILE A 74 3.93 -1.09 -3.63
CA ILE A 74 4.20 0.28 -4.10
C ILE A 74 2.92 1.02 -4.45
N ALA A 75 1.91 0.32 -4.97
CA ALA A 75 0.63 0.92 -5.30
C ALA A 75 -0.50 -0.12 -5.29
N VAL A 76 -1.72 0.40 -5.18
CA VAL A 76 -2.96 -0.39 -5.33
C VAL A 76 -3.92 0.39 -6.24
N PRO A 77 -3.57 0.59 -7.53
CA PRO A 77 -4.43 1.31 -8.46
C PRO A 77 -5.81 0.65 -8.58
N ARG A 78 -6.82 1.51 -8.69
CA ARG A 78 -8.17 1.10 -9.11
C ARG A 78 -8.12 0.72 -10.58
N LEU A 79 -8.78 -0.38 -10.91
CA LEU A 79 -9.02 -0.77 -12.29
C LEU A 79 -10.49 -0.51 -12.66
N ASP A 80 -10.70 0.04 -13.85
CA ASP A 80 -12.05 0.14 -14.42
C ASP A 80 -12.55 -1.22 -14.93
N ASN A 81 -11.62 -2.10 -15.33
CA ASN A 81 -11.88 -3.50 -15.68
C ASN A 81 -10.61 -4.36 -15.48
N SER A 82 -10.77 -5.68 -15.39
CA SER A 82 -9.66 -6.63 -15.18
C SER A 82 -8.93 -7.08 -16.46
N THR A 83 -9.10 -6.38 -17.58
CA THR A 83 -8.38 -6.79 -18.79
C THR A 83 -6.87 -6.63 -18.61
N GLY A 84 -6.08 -7.53 -19.20
CA GLY A 84 -4.61 -7.45 -19.11
C GLY A 84 -4.05 -6.14 -19.64
N LYS A 85 -4.75 -5.49 -20.60
CA LYS A 85 -4.38 -4.15 -21.09
C LYS A 85 -4.50 -3.09 -20.00
N GLU A 86 -5.62 -3.05 -19.28
CA GLU A 86 -5.85 -2.08 -18.20
C GLU A 86 -4.85 -2.28 -17.06
N GLN A 87 -4.57 -3.54 -16.71
CA GLN A 87 -3.58 -3.88 -15.70
C GLN A 87 -2.16 -3.45 -16.12
N ALA A 88 -1.73 -3.77 -17.34
CA ALA A 88 -0.41 -3.36 -17.85
C ALA A 88 -0.27 -1.84 -17.89
N GLN A 89 -1.33 -1.11 -18.25
CA GLN A 89 -1.34 0.35 -18.23
C GLN A 89 -1.26 0.91 -16.80
N ALA A 90 -1.99 0.32 -15.85
CA ALA A 90 -1.92 0.70 -14.44
C ALA A 90 -0.51 0.49 -13.87
N VAL A 91 0.13 -0.63 -14.22
CA VAL A 91 1.51 -0.92 -13.86
C VAL A 91 2.48 0.09 -14.46
N TRP A 92 2.38 0.36 -15.76
CA TRP A 92 3.24 1.32 -16.45
C TRP A 92 3.16 2.72 -15.84
N LYS A 93 1.95 3.19 -15.52
CA LYS A 93 1.74 4.49 -14.87
C LYS A 93 2.44 4.56 -13.50
N VAL A 94 2.30 3.51 -12.69
CA VAL A 94 2.91 3.45 -11.35
C VAL A 94 4.44 3.45 -11.38
N ILE A 95 5.06 2.92 -12.45
CA ILE A 95 6.52 2.90 -12.60
C ILE A 95 7.06 4.27 -13.06
N LEU A 96 6.28 5.01 -13.84
CA LEU A 96 6.68 6.31 -14.38
C LEU A 96 6.44 7.51 -13.45
N ASP A 97 5.48 7.39 -12.52
CA ASP A 97 5.17 8.41 -11.50
C ASP A 97 6.26 8.52 -10.42
#